data_AF-A0A7J5ETY0-F1
#
_entry.id   AF-A0A7J5ETY0-F1
#
_cell.length_a   1.000
_cell.length_b   1.000
_cell.length_c   1.000
_cell.angle_alpha   90.00
_cell.angle_beta   90.00
_cell.angle_gamma   90.00
#
_symmetry.space_group_name_H-M   'P 1'
#
loop_
_entity.id
_entity.type
_entity.pdbx_description
1 polymer ?
#
loop_
_entity_poly.entity_id
_entity_poly.type
_entity_poly.pdbx_seq_one_letter_code
_entity_poly.pdbx_strand_id
1 'polypeptide(L)'
;MHHLKLTLNERAVLVRDGKPVRAIGPGRYTFWKHHDVVKWNTDELAFTGAASVIAAFPLDWYETVRLAPGQYGLVLRDERPVAFLRPGVHRVWKVEQNVVVRAYAETDPLPPLTDELRKVIPSVELLEAQIEVNQRGVLVRDGVPDRVLAPGHHAFWGKHNKLLVWNLDDMVLQAQPDVLALLPQAWYQTVLLGMNQRAVLYRDDRPVKFLRPGLCRVWTLNPNVRIDVHDVTGDAPELTDELRAIIPAGEIVEAQVRQFERGIQYVQGRFAAMLEPGRHTFWNHPGARVAVTVIDTRVQQLKIEGQELMTKDKVTLRLTLTAEYAPTDAATTVHAVADVKDALYLAVQLAAREFVAGVTLDELLEQRDTLTRYLEAQVLPRAETFGVRVHRVGVKDVILPGEMKTLLNKVIEAEKAAAANVILRREDAAATRNMANTAKVIAEHPVLMRLKELETMKDIAEKIDEIKLVVGADGLKHLLPHAGGEAKPS
;
A
#
# COMPACT_ATOMS: atom_id res chain seq x y z
N MET A 1 53.03 -73.02 29.81
CA MET A 1 52.26 -73.07 28.56
C MET A 1 51.07 -72.14 28.67
N HIS A 2 50.51 -71.70 27.56
CA HIS A 2 49.23 -70.99 27.50
C HIS A 2 48.16 -71.93 26.94
N HIS A 3 46.95 -71.84 27.50
CA HIS A 3 45.78 -72.56 27.05
C HIS A 3 44.85 -71.57 26.36
N LEU A 4 44.38 -71.93 25.17
CA LEU A 4 43.44 -71.14 24.41
C LEU A 4 42.24 -72.01 24.05
N LYS A 5 41.05 -71.51 24.38
CA LYS A 5 39.78 -72.06 23.92
C LYS A 5 39.23 -71.11 22.86
N LEU A 6 38.96 -71.63 21.68
CA LEU A 6 38.25 -70.93 20.61
C LEU A 6 36.86 -71.52 20.49
N THR A 7 35.87 -70.64 20.44
CA THR A 7 34.47 -70.97 20.17
C THR A 7 34.25 -71.27 18.68
N LEU A 8 33.06 -71.74 18.32
CA LEU A 8 32.71 -72.07 16.92
C LEU A 8 32.92 -70.89 15.96
N ASN A 9 32.67 -69.67 16.45
CA ASN A 9 32.79 -68.44 15.65
C ASN A 9 34.16 -67.76 15.79
N GLU A 10 35.18 -68.42 16.35
CA GLU A 10 36.51 -67.84 16.48
C GLU A 10 37.52 -68.57 15.60
N ARG A 11 38.35 -67.80 14.91
CA ARG A 11 39.55 -68.28 14.23
C ARG A 11 40.76 -67.54 14.78
N ALA A 12 41.90 -68.20 14.87
CA ALA A 12 43.11 -67.53 15.31
C ALA A 12 44.34 -67.99 14.55
N VAL A 13 45.36 -67.14 14.52
CA VAL A 13 46.69 -67.47 14.03
C VAL A 13 47.68 -67.28 15.18
N LEU A 14 48.48 -68.31 15.43
CA LEU A 14 49.62 -68.23 16.33
C LEU A 14 50.77 -67.55 15.60
N VAL A 15 51.29 -66.46 16.17
CA VAL A 15 52.41 -65.67 15.64
C VAL A 15 53.59 -65.79 16.59
N ARG A 16 54.80 -65.96 16.06
CA ARG A 16 56.04 -66.02 16.85
C ARG A 16 57.09 -65.15 16.17
N ASP A 17 57.72 -64.26 16.94
CA ASP A 17 58.76 -63.34 16.43
C ASP A 17 58.30 -62.57 15.18
N GLY A 18 57.02 -62.16 15.16
CA GLY A 18 56.39 -61.44 14.03
C GLY A 18 56.03 -62.30 12.81
N LYS A 19 56.29 -63.61 12.82
CA LYS A 19 55.97 -64.54 11.73
C LYS A 19 54.81 -65.47 12.10
N PRO A 20 53.85 -65.70 11.19
CA PRO A 20 52.76 -66.63 11.44
C PRO A 20 53.27 -68.07 11.45
N VAL A 21 52.85 -68.84 12.45
CA VAL A 21 53.27 -70.23 12.66
C VAL A 21 52.16 -71.20 12.27
N ARG A 22 50.92 -70.94 12.69
CA ARG A 22 49.80 -71.86 12.47
C ARG A 22 48.45 -71.19 12.61
N ALA A 23 47.55 -71.41 11.66
CA ALA A 23 46.13 -71.13 11.80
C ALA A 23 45.41 -72.24 12.59
N ILE A 24 44.51 -71.85 13.48
CA ILE A 24 43.74 -72.74 14.36
C ILE A 24 42.26 -72.36 14.34
N GLY A 25 41.40 -73.39 14.30
CA GLY A 25 39.94 -73.28 14.27
C GLY A 25 39.33 -73.44 15.66
N PRO A 26 38.02 -73.75 15.77
CA PRO A 26 37.36 -74.00 17.05
C PRO A 26 37.98 -75.19 17.78
N GLY A 27 38.17 -75.07 19.09
CA GLY A 27 38.76 -76.13 19.89
C GLY A 27 39.59 -75.63 21.07
N ARG A 28 40.26 -76.57 21.74
CA ARG A 28 41.19 -76.29 22.85
C ARG A 28 42.62 -76.55 22.40
N TYR A 29 43.47 -75.55 22.53
CA TYR A 29 44.86 -75.60 22.10
C TYR A 29 45.77 -75.24 23.26
N THR A 30 46.96 -75.85 23.28
CA THR A 30 48.01 -75.54 24.26
C THR A 30 49.30 -75.23 23.50
N PHE A 31 49.94 -74.11 23.83
CA PHE A 31 51.17 -73.66 23.17
C PHE A 31 52.15 -72.99 24.14
N TRP A 32 53.38 -72.77 23.66
CA TRP A 32 54.47 -72.20 24.45
C TRP A 32 54.33 -70.69 24.59
N LYS A 33 54.75 -70.11 25.73
CA LYS A 33 54.56 -68.69 26.12
C LYS A 33 55.10 -67.66 25.11
N HIS A 34 55.96 -68.07 24.17
CA HIS A 34 56.56 -67.20 23.14
C HIS A 34 55.72 -67.09 21.85
N HIS A 35 54.43 -67.46 21.88
CA HIS A 35 53.51 -67.26 20.75
C HIS A 35 52.44 -66.25 21.13
N ASP A 36 52.27 -65.25 20.28
CA ASP A 36 51.15 -64.34 20.31
C ASP A 36 49.96 -64.94 19.56
N VAL A 37 48.75 -64.55 19.95
CA VAL A 37 47.50 -65.02 19.34
C VAL A 37 46.78 -63.84 18.71
N VAL A 38 46.63 -63.85 17.40
CA VAL A 38 45.72 -62.94 16.71
C VAL A 38 44.41 -63.68 16.48
N LYS A 39 43.30 -63.14 16.98
CA LYS A 39 41.97 -63.75 16.89
C LYS A 39 41.06 -62.94 15.97
N TRP A 40 40.16 -63.64 15.31
CA TRP A 40 39.06 -63.09 14.53
C TRP A 40 37.76 -63.74 14.94
N ASN A 41 36.70 -62.93 14.94
CA ASN A 41 35.32 -63.40 15.03
C ASN A 41 34.79 -63.63 13.61
N THR A 42 34.31 -64.83 13.31
CA THR A 42 33.74 -65.17 12.00
C THR A 42 32.31 -64.65 11.83
N ASP A 43 31.67 -64.16 12.89
CA ASP A 43 30.42 -63.39 12.76
C ASP A 43 30.66 -62.02 12.11
N GLU A 44 31.88 -61.49 12.21
CA GLU A 44 32.36 -60.37 11.37
C GLU A 44 32.82 -60.95 10.03
N LEU A 45 31.84 -61.12 9.13
CA LEU A 45 32.03 -61.86 7.89
C LEU A 45 33.14 -61.32 6.99
N ALA A 46 33.41 -60.02 7.03
CA ALA A 46 34.54 -59.40 6.32
C ALA A 46 35.64 -59.03 7.32
N PHE A 47 36.88 -59.44 7.04
CA PHE A 47 38.00 -59.19 7.95
C PHE A 47 39.24 -58.65 7.24
N THR A 48 40.09 -57.98 8.02
CA THR A 48 41.39 -57.47 7.58
C THR A 48 42.49 -57.93 8.54
N GLY A 49 43.74 -57.83 8.07
CA GLY A 49 44.91 -58.30 8.81
C GLY A 49 46.16 -58.23 7.93
N ALA A 50 47.33 -58.39 8.57
CA ALA A 50 48.61 -58.40 7.89
C ALA A 50 48.65 -59.53 6.85
N ALA A 51 49.15 -59.24 5.64
CA ALA A 51 49.17 -60.20 4.53
C ALA A 51 49.91 -61.50 4.88
N SER A 52 50.97 -61.41 5.68
CA SER A 52 51.70 -62.57 6.20
C SER A 52 50.80 -63.46 7.04
N VAL A 53 50.07 -62.89 8.01
CA VAL A 53 49.22 -63.64 8.95
C VAL A 53 48.03 -64.29 8.26
N ILE A 54 47.46 -63.64 7.26
CA ILE A 54 46.33 -64.18 6.48
C ILE A 54 46.78 -65.31 5.56
N ALA A 55 47.99 -65.24 4.99
CA ALA A 55 48.53 -66.32 4.16
C ALA A 55 48.70 -67.65 4.92
N ALA A 56 48.65 -67.63 6.26
CA ALA A 56 48.67 -68.83 7.08
C ALA A 56 47.29 -69.51 7.25
N PHE A 57 46.20 -68.85 6.84
CA PHE A 57 44.87 -69.47 6.83
C PHE A 57 44.72 -70.47 5.69
N PRO A 58 44.02 -71.59 5.90
CA PRO A 58 43.58 -72.46 4.82
C PRO A 58 42.76 -71.69 3.78
N LEU A 59 43.03 -71.93 2.49
CA LEU A 59 42.40 -71.20 1.38
C LEU A 59 40.91 -71.50 1.22
N ASP A 60 40.42 -72.60 1.80
CA ASP A 60 39.01 -72.98 1.87
C ASP A 60 38.25 -72.24 2.99
N TRP A 61 38.95 -71.57 3.92
CA TRP A 61 38.29 -70.87 5.02
C TRP A 61 37.72 -69.51 4.63
N TYR A 62 38.24 -68.90 3.58
CA TYR A 62 37.83 -67.57 3.18
C TYR A 62 37.91 -67.39 1.66
N GLU A 63 37.07 -66.53 1.14
CA GLU A 63 37.12 -66.09 -0.25
C GLU A 63 37.74 -64.69 -0.31
N THR A 64 38.67 -64.47 -1.25
CA THR A 64 39.17 -63.12 -1.54
C THR A 64 38.34 -62.50 -2.65
N VAL A 65 37.52 -61.53 -2.29
CA VAL A 65 36.67 -60.79 -3.23
C VAL A 65 37.37 -59.51 -3.64
N ARG A 66 37.55 -59.33 -4.95
CA ARG A 66 38.15 -58.12 -5.53
C ARG A 66 37.07 -57.33 -6.25
N LEU A 67 36.70 -56.19 -5.69
CA LEU A 67 35.74 -55.27 -6.29
C LEU A 67 36.49 -54.13 -6.96
N ALA A 68 36.26 -53.95 -8.27
CA ALA A 68 36.86 -52.85 -9.01
C ALA A 68 36.33 -51.49 -8.51
N PRO A 69 37.02 -50.37 -8.80
CA PRO A 69 36.43 -49.04 -8.66
C PRO A 69 35.09 -48.99 -9.41
N GLY A 70 34.02 -48.59 -8.72
CA GLY A 70 32.68 -48.60 -9.28
C GLY A 70 31.84 -49.86 -9.03
N GLN A 71 32.37 -50.83 -8.26
CA GLN A 71 31.65 -52.03 -7.84
C GLN A 71 31.45 -52.10 -6.34
N TYR A 72 30.24 -52.47 -5.93
CA TYR A 72 29.88 -52.79 -4.57
C TYR A 72 29.69 -54.30 -4.41
N GLY A 73 29.99 -54.81 -3.22
CA GLY A 73 29.74 -56.20 -2.85
C GLY A 73 28.67 -56.28 -1.78
N LEU A 74 27.73 -57.19 -1.94
CA LEU A 74 26.79 -57.55 -0.89
C LEU A 74 27.11 -58.96 -0.42
N VAL A 75 27.43 -59.10 0.87
CA VAL A 75 27.60 -60.40 1.51
C VAL A 75 26.23 -60.88 1.96
N LEU A 76 25.85 -62.05 1.48
CA LEU A 76 24.58 -62.72 1.76
C LEU A 76 24.88 -63.96 2.59
N ARG A 77 24.16 -64.17 3.68
CA ARG A 77 24.17 -65.41 4.46
C ARG A 77 22.76 -66.00 4.39
N ASP A 78 22.65 -67.22 3.89
CA ASP A 78 21.35 -67.89 3.68
C ASP A 78 20.38 -67.01 2.86
N GLU A 79 20.89 -66.41 1.78
CA GLU A 79 20.19 -65.45 0.90
C GLU A 79 19.78 -64.11 1.54
N ARG A 80 20.18 -63.83 2.79
CA ARG A 80 19.89 -62.56 3.47
C ARG A 80 21.11 -61.63 3.51
N PRO A 81 20.94 -60.32 3.25
CA PRO A 81 22.04 -59.37 3.29
C PRO A 81 22.54 -59.18 4.72
N VAL A 82 23.85 -59.26 4.91
CA VAL A 82 24.49 -59.18 6.24
C VAL A 82 25.66 -58.20 6.30
N ALA A 83 26.35 -57.95 5.18
CA ALA A 83 27.40 -56.94 5.11
C ALA A 83 27.50 -56.28 3.73
N PHE A 84 27.91 -55.01 3.71
CA PHE A 84 28.18 -54.23 2.51
C PHE A 84 29.68 -54.01 2.35
N LEU A 85 30.19 -54.19 1.13
CA LEU A 85 31.59 -54.05 0.77
C LEU A 85 31.76 -52.93 -0.27
N ARG A 86 32.62 -51.97 0.05
CA ARG A 86 33.04 -50.91 -0.88
C ARG A 86 34.03 -51.43 -1.94
N PRO A 87 34.32 -50.69 -3.01
CA PRO A 87 35.41 -51.02 -3.92
C PRO A 87 36.72 -51.31 -3.18
N GLY A 88 37.42 -52.39 -3.56
CA GLY A 88 38.64 -52.82 -2.89
C GLY A 88 38.79 -54.34 -2.78
N VAL A 89 39.80 -54.77 -2.04
CA VAL A 89 40.07 -56.18 -1.78
C VAL A 89 39.55 -56.54 -0.40
N HIS A 90 38.54 -57.41 -0.37
CA HIS A 90 37.90 -57.90 0.84
C HIS A 90 38.16 -59.39 1.00
N ARG A 91 38.15 -59.85 2.25
CA ARG A 91 38.27 -61.26 2.58
C ARG A 91 37.05 -61.65 3.39
N VAL A 92 36.29 -62.61 2.89
CA VAL A 92 35.01 -63.01 3.45
C VAL A 92 35.08 -64.45 3.93
N TRP A 93 34.69 -64.69 5.19
CA TRP A 93 34.68 -66.04 5.76
C TRP A 93 33.70 -66.96 5.03
N LYS A 94 34.12 -68.21 4.80
CA LYS A 94 33.33 -69.29 4.17
C LYS A 94 33.12 -70.51 5.08
N VAL A 95 33.53 -70.40 6.35
CA VAL A 95 33.54 -71.53 7.27
C VAL A 95 32.13 -71.74 7.84
N GLU A 96 31.54 -72.91 7.58
CA GLU A 96 30.29 -73.42 8.17
C GLU A 96 28.99 -72.65 7.87
N GLN A 97 29.05 -71.53 7.14
CA GLN A 97 27.89 -70.70 6.78
C GLN A 97 27.71 -70.64 5.26
N ASN A 98 26.47 -70.66 4.77
CA ASN A 98 26.16 -70.49 3.34
C ASN A 98 26.29 -69.01 2.94
N VAL A 99 27.53 -68.54 2.89
CA VAL A 99 27.88 -67.15 2.60
C VAL A 99 28.20 -67.01 1.12
N VAL A 100 27.50 -66.11 0.43
CA VAL A 100 27.72 -65.77 -0.97
C VAL A 100 27.98 -64.28 -1.08
N VAL A 101 28.93 -63.88 -1.91
CA VAL A 101 29.17 -62.46 -2.21
C VAL A 101 28.69 -62.17 -3.62
N ARG A 102 27.75 -61.23 -3.75
CA ARG A 102 27.30 -60.73 -5.05
C ARG A 102 27.90 -59.36 -5.31
N ALA A 103 28.55 -59.21 -6.45
CA ALA A 103 29.07 -57.93 -6.91
C ALA A 103 28.01 -57.23 -7.77
N TYR A 104 27.84 -55.93 -7.54
CA TYR A 104 26.97 -55.04 -8.32
C TYR A 104 27.82 -53.88 -8.81
N ALA A 105 27.71 -53.53 -10.09
CA ALA A 105 28.21 -52.24 -10.56
C ALA A 105 27.32 -51.11 -10.01
N GLU A 106 27.91 -49.93 -9.81
CA GLU A 106 27.19 -48.70 -9.44
C GLU A 106 26.08 -48.32 -10.45
N THR A 107 26.19 -48.83 -11.68
CA THR A 107 25.21 -48.66 -12.76
C THR A 107 24.14 -49.77 -12.81
N ASP A 108 24.32 -50.86 -12.07
CA ASP A 108 23.36 -51.97 -12.06
C ASP A 108 22.07 -51.57 -11.34
N PRO A 109 20.93 -52.20 -11.67
CA PRO A 109 19.72 -52.04 -10.89
C PRO A 109 19.96 -52.40 -9.42
N LEU A 110 19.51 -51.56 -8.50
CA LEU A 110 19.52 -51.87 -7.08
C LEU A 110 18.61 -53.10 -6.85
N PRO A 111 19.05 -54.12 -6.10
CA PRO A 111 18.17 -55.20 -5.70
C PRO A 111 16.99 -54.66 -4.86
N PRO A 112 15.86 -55.39 -4.78
CA PRO A 112 14.70 -54.94 -4.01
C PRO A 112 15.10 -54.52 -2.59
N LEU A 113 14.82 -53.25 -2.24
CA LEU A 113 15.24 -52.66 -0.98
C LEU A 113 14.37 -53.15 0.17
N THR A 114 14.73 -54.30 0.73
CA THR A 114 14.13 -54.83 1.97
C THR A 114 14.65 -54.10 3.20
N ASP A 115 13.94 -54.17 4.33
CA ASP A 115 14.39 -53.57 5.60
C ASP A 115 15.74 -54.12 6.08
N GLU A 116 16.04 -55.39 5.77
CA GLU A 116 17.35 -55.99 6.05
C GLU A 116 18.44 -55.34 5.18
N LEU A 117 18.18 -55.12 3.89
CA LEU A 117 19.14 -54.51 2.98
C LEU A 117 19.41 -53.03 3.34
N ARG A 118 18.37 -52.29 3.72
CA ARG A 118 18.48 -50.87 4.14
C ARG A 118 19.37 -50.70 5.38
N LYS A 119 19.42 -51.69 6.28
CA LYS A 119 20.29 -51.67 7.46
C LYS A 119 21.76 -51.91 7.13
N VAL A 120 22.02 -52.63 6.04
CA VAL A 120 23.36 -53.09 5.66
C VAL A 120 24.06 -52.11 4.73
N ILE A 121 23.33 -51.50 3.79
CA ILE A 121 23.91 -50.52 2.87
C ILE A 121 23.99 -49.16 3.57
N PRO A 122 25.16 -48.49 3.59
CA PRO A 122 25.26 -47.14 4.13
C PRO A 122 24.37 -46.16 3.35
N SER A 123 23.65 -45.30 4.05
CA SER A 123 22.71 -44.34 3.44
C SER A 123 23.35 -43.41 2.40
N VAL A 124 24.65 -43.12 2.52
CA VAL A 124 25.42 -42.30 1.55
C VAL A 124 25.56 -42.99 0.19
N GLU A 125 25.48 -44.32 0.14
CA GLU A 125 25.59 -45.11 -1.09
C GLU A 125 24.21 -45.36 -1.74
N LEU A 126 23.13 -44.90 -1.11
CA LEU A 126 21.75 -45.02 -1.58
C LEU A 126 21.17 -43.65 -1.94
N LEU A 127 20.48 -43.61 -3.07
CA LEU A 127 19.55 -42.54 -3.42
C LEU A 127 18.14 -43.10 -3.29
N GLU A 128 17.50 -42.85 -2.16
CA GLU A 128 16.07 -43.11 -1.96
C GLU A 128 15.26 -41.85 -2.27
N ALA A 129 14.15 -42.01 -2.97
CA ALA A 129 13.24 -40.92 -3.26
C ALA A 129 11.78 -41.35 -3.19
N GLN A 130 10.99 -40.56 -2.50
CA GLN A 130 9.55 -40.64 -2.51
C GLN A 130 9.02 -39.59 -3.49
N ILE A 131 8.35 -40.04 -4.55
CA ILE A 131 7.70 -39.16 -5.53
C ILE A 131 6.21 -39.16 -5.25
N GLU A 132 5.68 -38.00 -4.88
CA GLU A 132 4.26 -37.84 -4.60
C GLU A 132 3.40 -37.84 -5.88
N VAL A 133 2.09 -38.01 -5.74
CA VAL A 133 1.14 -38.04 -6.86
C VAL A 133 1.16 -36.73 -7.68
N ASN A 134 1.34 -35.61 -6.99
CA ASN A 134 1.49 -34.27 -7.58
C ASN A 134 2.95 -33.95 -7.98
N GLN A 135 3.85 -34.93 -7.99
CA GLN A 135 5.23 -34.75 -8.41
C GLN A 135 5.57 -35.60 -9.63
N ARG A 136 6.58 -35.16 -10.38
CA ARG A 136 7.20 -35.94 -11.46
C ARG A 136 8.69 -35.95 -11.27
N GLY A 137 9.29 -37.13 -11.35
CA GLY A 137 10.73 -37.32 -11.20
C GLY A 137 11.39 -37.74 -12.51
N VAL A 138 12.62 -37.31 -12.72
CA VAL A 138 13.51 -37.84 -13.76
C VAL A 138 14.82 -38.25 -13.10
N LEU A 139 15.20 -39.51 -13.31
CA LEU A 139 16.50 -40.03 -12.91
C LEU A 139 17.54 -39.54 -13.91
N VAL A 140 18.60 -38.91 -13.41
CA VAL A 140 19.74 -38.45 -14.18
C VAL A 140 20.95 -39.28 -13.76
N ARG A 141 21.57 -39.98 -14.71
CA ARG A 141 22.77 -40.78 -14.49
C ARG A 141 23.95 -40.08 -15.15
N ASP A 142 24.98 -39.75 -14.38
CA ASP A 142 26.20 -39.07 -14.88
C ASP A 142 25.92 -37.78 -15.67
N GLY A 143 24.86 -37.05 -15.27
CA GLY A 143 24.44 -35.83 -15.93
C GLY A 143 23.55 -36.03 -17.15
N VAL A 144 23.27 -37.27 -17.56
CA VAL A 144 22.38 -37.60 -18.68
C VAL A 144 21.02 -38.10 -18.16
N PRO A 145 19.89 -37.57 -18.66
CA PRO A 145 18.57 -38.11 -18.31
C PRO A 145 18.42 -39.58 -18.73
N ASP A 146 18.15 -40.47 -17.77
CA ASP A 146 18.03 -41.92 -17.97
C ASP A 146 16.57 -42.35 -18.17
N ARG A 147 15.71 -42.03 -17.20
CA ARG A 147 14.29 -42.42 -17.25
C ARG A 147 13.40 -41.51 -16.41
N VAL A 148 12.13 -41.50 -16.77
CA VAL A 148 11.07 -40.83 -16.00
C VAL A 148 10.56 -41.76 -14.91
N LEU A 149 10.27 -41.21 -13.74
CA LEU A 149 9.77 -41.93 -12.58
C LEU A 149 8.32 -41.57 -12.29
N ALA A 150 7.49 -42.59 -12.14
CA ALA A 150 6.10 -42.46 -11.70
C ALA A 150 6.02 -42.17 -10.19
N PRO A 151 4.88 -41.69 -9.67
CA PRO A 151 4.66 -41.58 -8.23
C PRO A 151 4.90 -42.92 -7.51
N GLY A 152 5.55 -42.86 -6.36
CA GLY A 152 5.95 -44.02 -5.56
C GLY A 152 7.33 -43.89 -4.93
N HIS A 153 7.74 -44.93 -4.23
CA HIS A 153 9.07 -45.06 -3.64
C HIS A 153 10.04 -45.67 -4.66
N HIS A 154 11.18 -45.01 -4.85
CA HIS A 154 12.25 -45.45 -5.75
C HIS A 154 13.58 -45.45 -5.02
N ALA A 155 14.44 -46.42 -5.34
CA ALA A 155 15.77 -46.53 -4.75
C ALA A 155 16.81 -46.88 -5.81
N PHE A 156 17.95 -46.19 -5.78
CA PHE A 156 19.07 -46.35 -6.71
C PHE A 156 20.40 -46.29 -5.96
N TRP A 157 21.48 -46.70 -6.61
CA TRP A 157 22.83 -46.40 -6.12
C TRP A 157 23.11 -44.89 -6.17
N GLY A 158 23.67 -44.33 -5.10
CA GLY A 158 23.69 -42.88 -4.87
C GLY A 158 24.73 -42.09 -5.67
N LYS A 159 25.87 -42.70 -6.03
CA LYS A 159 27.02 -41.95 -6.53
C LYS A 159 26.85 -41.37 -7.95
N HIS A 160 26.28 -42.15 -8.86
CA HIS A 160 26.12 -41.79 -10.27
C HIS A 160 24.72 -41.26 -10.60
N ASN A 161 23.74 -41.52 -9.73
CA ASN A 161 22.36 -41.15 -9.96
C ASN A 161 22.02 -39.88 -9.17
N LYS A 162 21.24 -39.01 -9.80
CA LYS A 162 20.62 -37.84 -9.20
C LYS A 162 19.15 -37.81 -9.59
N LEU A 163 18.35 -37.17 -8.78
CA LEU A 163 16.93 -37.02 -9.05
C LEU A 163 16.58 -35.55 -9.29
N LEU A 164 15.91 -35.30 -10.41
CA LEU A 164 15.21 -34.05 -10.66
C LEU A 164 13.73 -34.28 -10.35
N VAL A 165 13.14 -33.48 -9.47
CA VAL A 165 11.71 -33.56 -9.10
C VAL A 165 11.06 -32.23 -9.37
N TRP A 166 9.89 -32.26 -10.02
CA TRP A 166 9.03 -31.10 -10.23
C TRP A 166 7.70 -31.30 -9.52
N ASN A 167 7.16 -30.21 -8.99
CA ASN A 167 5.79 -30.18 -8.48
C ASN A 167 4.85 -29.72 -9.61
N LEU A 168 3.75 -30.46 -9.78
CA LEU A 168 2.67 -30.12 -10.71
C LEU A 168 1.95 -28.83 -10.30
N ASP A 169 1.93 -28.50 -9.01
CA ASP A 169 1.35 -27.27 -8.46
C ASP A 169 2.10 -26.00 -8.88
N ASP A 170 3.36 -26.12 -9.33
CA ASP A 170 4.11 -24.98 -9.88
C ASP A 170 3.55 -24.52 -11.23
N MET A 171 2.67 -25.31 -11.84
CA MET A 171 1.98 -25.10 -13.12
C MET A 171 2.87 -25.02 -14.36
N VAL A 172 4.12 -24.59 -14.22
CA VAL A 172 5.06 -24.35 -15.32
C VAL A 172 6.27 -25.27 -15.16
N LEU A 173 6.55 -26.03 -16.21
CA LEU A 173 7.72 -26.89 -16.33
C LEU A 173 8.95 -26.08 -16.77
N GLN A 174 9.97 -26.10 -15.93
CA GLN A 174 11.31 -25.60 -16.23
C GLN A 174 12.30 -26.77 -16.22
N ALA A 175 12.76 -27.17 -17.40
CA ALA A 175 13.69 -28.29 -17.58
C ALA A 175 14.64 -28.02 -18.74
N GLN A 176 15.81 -28.67 -18.70
CA GLN A 176 16.80 -28.61 -19.77
C GLN A 176 16.32 -29.37 -21.02
N PRO A 177 16.83 -29.05 -22.23
CA PRO A 177 16.35 -29.64 -23.48
C PRO A 177 16.45 -31.18 -23.56
N ASP A 178 17.50 -31.75 -22.99
CA ASP A 178 17.73 -33.19 -22.88
C ASP A 178 16.69 -33.89 -21.99
N VAL A 179 16.34 -33.28 -20.85
CA VAL A 179 15.26 -33.77 -19.98
C VAL A 179 13.92 -33.68 -20.71
N LEU A 180 13.65 -32.56 -21.39
CA LEU A 180 12.40 -32.36 -22.13
C LEU A 180 12.21 -33.40 -23.24
N ALA A 181 13.29 -33.82 -23.90
CA ALA A 181 13.25 -34.87 -24.92
C ALA A 181 12.83 -36.24 -24.35
N LEU A 182 13.10 -36.49 -23.07
CA LEU A 182 12.74 -37.72 -22.37
C LEU A 182 11.30 -37.69 -21.82
N LEU A 183 10.75 -36.49 -21.55
CA LEU A 183 9.42 -36.34 -20.96
C LEU A 183 8.30 -36.66 -21.98
N PRO A 184 7.22 -37.35 -21.56
CA PRO A 184 6.07 -37.59 -22.43
C PRO A 184 5.39 -36.27 -22.86
N GLN A 185 5.16 -36.10 -24.16
CA GLN A 185 4.49 -34.89 -24.70
C GLN A 185 3.07 -34.69 -24.16
N ALA A 186 2.40 -35.75 -23.70
CA ALA A 186 1.08 -35.66 -23.08
C ALA A 186 1.09 -34.96 -21.71
N TRP A 187 2.26 -34.81 -21.08
CA TRP A 187 2.35 -34.27 -19.72
C TRP A 187 2.30 -32.75 -19.66
N TYR A 188 2.73 -32.09 -20.73
CA TYR A 188 2.82 -30.64 -20.77
C TYR A 188 2.43 -30.11 -22.14
N GLN A 189 1.89 -28.91 -22.16
CA GLN A 189 1.64 -28.15 -23.37
C GLN A 189 2.67 -27.04 -23.49
N THR A 190 3.23 -26.86 -24.69
CA THR A 190 4.10 -25.73 -24.99
C THR A 190 3.25 -24.55 -25.46
N VAL A 191 3.38 -23.41 -24.77
CA VAL A 191 2.67 -22.17 -25.08
C VAL A 191 3.69 -21.10 -25.44
N LEU A 192 3.56 -20.53 -26.63
CA LEU A 192 4.36 -19.41 -27.10
C LEU A 192 3.52 -18.14 -27.02
N LEU A 193 3.87 -17.25 -26.08
CA LEU A 193 3.19 -15.97 -25.91
C LEU A 193 3.96 -14.87 -26.64
N GLY A 194 3.27 -14.16 -27.54
CA GLY A 194 3.82 -12.98 -28.21
C GLY A 194 4.09 -11.81 -27.26
N MET A 195 4.80 -10.78 -27.74
CA MET A 195 5.19 -9.62 -26.89
C MET A 195 4.00 -8.87 -26.26
N ASN A 196 2.86 -8.85 -26.98
CA ASN A 196 1.61 -8.24 -26.54
C ASN A 196 0.64 -9.25 -25.91
N GLN A 197 1.06 -10.48 -25.67
CA GLN A 197 0.21 -11.48 -25.04
C GLN A 197 0.62 -11.67 -23.59
N ARG A 198 -0.38 -11.85 -22.74
CA ARG A 198 -0.25 -12.39 -21.39
C ARG A 198 -1.13 -13.61 -21.29
N ALA A 199 -0.79 -14.52 -20.39
CA ALA A 199 -1.71 -15.61 -20.10
C ALA A 199 -1.94 -15.76 -18.61
N VAL A 200 -3.15 -16.16 -18.27
CA VAL A 200 -3.51 -16.59 -16.93
C VAL A 200 -3.80 -18.09 -16.98
N LEU A 201 -3.12 -18.83 -16.13
CA LEU A 201 -3.40 -20.23 -15.89
C LEU A 201 -4.48 -20.34 -14.84
N TYR A 202 -5.50 -21.12 -15.15
CA TYR A 202 -6.58 -21.48 -14.25
C TYR A 202 -6.49 -22.96 -13.90
N ARG A 203 -6.84 -23.29 -12.67
CA ARG A 203 -7.05 -24.66 -12.20
C ARG A 203 -8.33 -24.69 -11.39
N ASP A 204 -9.25 -25.57 -11.76
CA ASP A 204 -10.59 -25.66 -11.14
C ASP A 204 -11.29 -24.28 -11.15
N ASP A 205 -11.23 -23.60 -12.29
CA ASP A 205 -11.74 -22.24 -12.54
C ASP A 205 -11.17 -21.11 -11.66
N ARG A 206 -10.12 -21.39 -10.88
CA ARG A 206 -9.41 -20.37 -10.10
C ARG A 206 -8.10 -19.97 -10.76
N PRO A 207 -7.78 -18.66 -10.86
CA PRO A 207 -6.53 -18.20 -11.41
C PRO A 207 -5.38 -18.56 -10.46
N VAL A 208 -4.38 -19.28 -10.97
CA VAL A 208 -3.25 -19.80 -10.17
C VAL A 208 -1.93 -19.18 -10.55
N LYS A 209 -1.74 -18.76 -11.81
CA LYS A 209 -0.44 -18.23 -12.26
C LYS A 209 -0.56 -17.30 -13.45
N PHE A 210 0.22 -16.21 -13.40
CA PHE A 210 0.36 -15.27 -14.50
C PHE A 210 1.61 -15.58 -15.34
N LEU A 211 1.49 -15.51 -16.67
CA LEU A 211 2.56 -15.76 -17.62
C LEU A 211 2.86 -14.50 -18.46
N ARG A 212 4.16 -14.21 -18.55
CA ARG A 212 4.73 -13.15 -19.39
C ARG A 212 5.02 -13.67 -20.82
N PRO A 213 5.29 -12.76 -21.78
CA PRO A 213 5.72 -13.13 -23.12
C PRO A 213 6.91 -14.10 -23.10
N GLY A 214 6.92 -15.02 -24.05
CA GLY A 214 7.98 -16.01 -24.21
C GLY A 214 7.45 -17.43 -24.28
N LEU A 215 8.40 -18.36 -24.32
CA LEU A 215 8.14 -19.79 -24.36
C LEU A 215 7.92 -20.33 -22.95
N CYS A 216 6.71 -20.80 -22.66
CA CYS A 216 6.37 -21.47 -21.43
C CYS A 216 5.92 -22.90 -21.70
N ARG A 217 6.17 -23.82 -20.77
CA ARG A 217 5.64 -25.18 -20.81
C ARG A 217 4.76 -25.37 -19.60
N VAL A 218 3.49 -25.69 -19.80
CA VAL A 218 2.47 -25.77 -18.75
C VAL A 218 2.11 -27.22 -18.53
N TRP A 219 2.03 -27.65 -17.27
CA TRP A 219 1.58 -29.00 -16.94
C TRP A 219 0.10 -29.19 -17.29
N THR A 220 -0.20 -30.23 -18.08
CA THR A 220 -1.57 -30.55 -18.55
C THR A 220 -2.08 -31.90 -18.06
N LEU A 221 -1.37 -32.50 -17.10
CA LEU A 221 -1.76 -33.78 -16.48
C LEU A 221 -3.08 -33.70 -15.68
N ASN A 222 -3.45 -32.51 -15.21
CA ASN A 222 -4.74 -32.27 -14.58
C ASN A 222 -5.72 -31.75 -15.66
N PRO A 223 -6.86 -32.43 -15.90
CA PRO A 223 -7.82 -32.04 -16.94
C PRO A 223 -8.48 -30.68 -16.71
N ASN A 224 -8.44 -30.15 -15.48
CA ASN A 224 -9.08 -28.89 -15.11
C ASN A 224 -8.15 -27.68 -15.28
N VAL A 225 -7.00 -27.85 -15.95
CA VAL A 225 -6.08 -26.76 -16.25
C VAL A 225 -6.50 -26.07 -17.55
N ARG A 226 -6.72 -24.76 -17.47
CA ARG A 226 -7.11 -23.91 -18.59
C ARG A 226 -6.14 -22.74 -18.73
N ILE A 227 -5.91 -22.32 -19.96
CA ILE A 227 -4.97 -21.24 -20.30
C ILE A 227 -5.76 -20.15 -21.04
N ASP A 228 -5.89 -18.99 -20.40
CA ASP A 228 -6.51 -17.82 -21.04
C ASP A 228 -5.43 -16.87 -21.52
N VAL A 229 -5.42 -16.59 -22.80
CA VAL A 229 -4.49 -15.64 -23.41
C VAL A 229 -5.21 -14.31 -23.61
N HIS A 230 -4.63 -13.24 -23.08
CA HIS A 230 -5.10 -11.87 -23.19
C HIS A 230 -4.16 -11.06 -24.06
N ASP A 231 -4.73 -10.24 -24.95
CA ASP A 231 -3.98 -9.23 -25.68
C ASP A 231 -3.93 -7.94 -24.85
N VAL A 232 -2.72 -7.45 -24.59
CA VAL A 232 -2.50 -6.24 -23.77
C VAL A 232 -2.82 -4.94 -24.49
N THR A 233 -3.05 -4.99 -25.81
CA THR A 233 -3.46 -3.81 -26.59
C THR A 233 -4.96 -3.53 -26.50
N GLY A 234 -5.75 -4.50 -26.05
CA GLY A 234 -7.17 -4.35 -25.78
C GLY A 234 -7.46 -3.99 -24.33
N ASP A 235 -8.74 -4.11 -23.96
CA ASP A 235 -9.19 -3.84 -22.60
C ASP A 235 -8.60 -4.87 -21.61
N ALA A 236 -8.21 -4.39 -20.43
CA ALA A 236 -7.85 -5.29 -19.35
C ALA A 236 -9.09 -5.98 -18.80
N PRO A 237 -8.98 -7.27 -18.39
CA PRO A 237 -10.09 -7.95 -17.75
C PRO A 237 -10.46 -7.27 -16.43
N GLU A 238 -11.72 -7.41 -16.02
CA GLU A 238 -12.12 -7.03 -14.67
C GLU A 238 -11.31 -7.82 -13.63
N LEU A 239 -10.62 -7.10 -12.74
CA LEU A 239 -9.77 -7.71 -11.73
C LEU A 239 -10.58 -8.18 -10.53
N THR A 240 -10.84 -9.48 -10.50
CA THR A 240 -11.21 -10.17 -9.26
C THR A 240 -10.04 -10.13 -8.27
N ASP A 241 -10.34 -10.31 -6.98
CA ASP A 241 -9.31 -10.32 -5.93
C ASP A 241 -8.27 -11.43 -6.15
N GLU A 242 -8.69 -12.57 -6.69
CA GLU A 242 -7.81 -13.69 -7.02
C GLU A 242 -6.87 -13.36 -8.19
N LEU A 243 -7.34 -12.68 -9.24
CA LEU A 243 -6.48 -12.20 -10.34
C LEU A 243 -5.49 -11.16 -9.84
N ARG A 244 -5.92 -10.23 -8.99
CA ARG A 244 -5.05 -9.20 -8.41
C ARG A 244 -3.92 -9.80 -7.59
N ALA A 245 -4.15 -10.95 -6.93
CA ALA A 245 -3.13 -11.62 -6.14
C ALA A 245 -2.00 -12.26 -6.99
N ILE A 246 -2.31 -12.70 -8.21
CA ILE A 246 -1.33 -13.40 -9.07
C ILE A 246 -0.68 -12.50 -10.13
N ILE A 247 -1.30 -11.38 -10.50
CA ILE A 247 -0.76 -10.48 -11.52
C ILE A 247 0.23 -9.51 -10.85
N PRO A 248 1.50 -9.44 -11.32
CA PRO A 248 2.46 -8.50 -10.77
C PRO A 248 1.98 -7.05 -10.90
N ALA A 249 2.14 -6.24 -9.86
CA ALA A 249 1.67 -4.84 -9.81
C ALA A 249 2.20 -3.96 -10.95
N GLY A 250 3.32 -4.33 -11.59
CA GLY A 250 3.87 -3.60 -12.74
C GLY A 250 3.19 -3.90 -14.08
N GLU A 251 2.39 -4.96 -14.19
CA GLU A 251 1.72 -5.38 -15.43
C GLU A 251 0.34 -4.75 -15.62
N ILE A 252 -0.17 -4.07 -14.60
CA ILE A 252 -1.52 -3.50 -14.57
C ILE A 252 -1.49 -2.15 -13.85
N VAL A 253 -2.36 -1.24 -14.30
CA VAL A 253 -2.69 -0.01 -13.58
C VAL A 253 -4.18 -0.02 -13.28
N GLU A 254 -4.53 0.07 -12.00
CA GLU A 254 -5.89 0.30 -11.55
C GLU A 254 -6.06 1.77 -11.18
N ALA A 255 -7.14 2.39 -11.67
CA ALA A 255 -7.52 3.75 -11.33
C ALA A 255 -8.97 3.75 -10.85
N GLN A 256 -9.18 4.25 -9.62
CA GLN A 256 -10.52 4.50 -9.10
C GLN A 256 -10.83 5.98 -9.27
N VAL A 257 -11.87 6.27 -10.07
CA VAL A 257 -12.38 7.63 -10.29
C VAL A 257 -13.71 7.75 -9.54
N ARG A 258 -13.79 8.64 -8.55
CA ARG A 258 -15.03 8.87 -7.80
C ARG A 258 -16.03 9.69 -8.61
N GLN A 259 -17.29 9.72 -8.15
CA GLN A 259 -18.38 10.43 -8.83
C GLN A 259 -18.10 11.90 -9.11
N PHE A 260 -17.36 12.55 -8.21
CA PHE A 260 -16.98 13.95 -8.28
C PHE A 260 -15.56 14.18 -8.86
N GLU A 261 -15.00 13.16 -9.49
CA GLU A 261 -13.67 13.18 -10.08
C GLU A 261 -13.74 12.89 -11.59
N ARG A 262 -12.67 13.24 -12.31
CA ARG A 262 -12.42 12.83 -13.70
C ARG A 262 -10.98 12.35 -13.81
N GLY A 263 -10.78 11.18 -14.43
CA GLY A 263 -9.46 10.56 -14.55
C GLY A 263 -8.88 10.73 -15.95
N ILE A 264 -7.68 11.26 -16.09
CA ILE A 264 -7.02 11.46 -17.39
C ILE A 264 -6.04 10.32 -17.62
N GLN A 265 -6.24 9.58 -18.69
CA GLN A 265 -5.38 8.48 -19.08
C GLN A 265 -4.26 8.97 -19.99
N TYR A 266 -3.02 8.61 -19.63
CA TYR A 266 -1.83 8.79 -20.43
C TYR A 266 -1.27 7.43 -20.86
N VAL A 267 -0.93 7.29 -22.13
CA VAL A 267 -0.22 6.13 -22.68
C VAL A 267 1.10 6.61 -23.25
N GLN A 268 2.22 6.07 -22.75
CA GLN A 268 3.57 6.56 -23.04
C GLN A 268 3.74 8.08 -22.84
N GLY A 269 3.04 8.65 -21.85
CA GLY A 269 3.06 10.09 -21.58
C GLY A 269 2.25 10.95 -22.57
N ARG A 270 1.53 10.35 -23.52
CA ARG A 270 0.60 11.05 -24.41
C ARG A 270 -0.82 10.92 -23.89
N PHE A 271 -1.61 11.99 -23.98
CA PHE A 271 -3.03 11.97 -23.65
C PHE A 271 -3.74 10.94 -24.53
N ALA A 272 -4.45 10.00 -23.90
CA ALA A 272 -5.16 8.92 -24.58
C ALA A 272 -6.67 9.09 -24.48
N ALA A 273 -7.19 9.24 -23.25
CA ALA A 273 -8.64 9.33 -23.02
C ALA A 273 -8.99 10.01 -21.69
N MET A 274 -10.25 10.44 -21.60
CA MET A 274 -10.90 10.90 -20.37
C MET A 274 -11.70 9.74 -19.77
N LEU A 275 -11.54 9.52 -18.47
CA LEU A 275 -12.18 8.46 -17.70
C LEU A 275 -13.31 9.04 -16.85
N GLU A 276 -14.50 8.47 -17.02
CA GLU A 276 -15.67 8.75 -16.20
C GLU A 276 -15.58 8.09 -14.81
N PRO A 277 -16.45 8.45 -13.86
CA PRO A 277 -16.50 7.79 -12.56
C PRO A 277 -16.66 6.27 -12.67
N GLY A 278 -15.83 5.53 -11.96
CA GLY A 278 -15.79 4.08 -12.02
C GLY A 278 -14.44 3.51 -11.62
N ARG A 279 -14.35 2.18 -11.65
CA ARG A 279 -13.07 1.46 -11.57
C ARG A 279 -12.60 1.18 -12.99
N HIS A 280 -11.39 1.60 -13.29
CA HIS A 280 -10.75 1.39 -14.58
C HIS A 280 -9.50 0.56 -14.39
N THR A 281 -9.30 -0.40 -15.27
CA THR A 281 -8.15 -1.28 -15.26
C THR A 281 -7.50 -1.25 -16.62
N PHE A 282 -6.19 -1.11 -16.66
CA PHE A 282 -5.42 -1.09 -17.88
C PHE A 282 -4.23 -2.02 -17.79
N TRP A 283 -3.88 -2.65 -18.91
CA TRP A 283 -2.60 -3.32 -19.03
C TRP A 283 -1.47 -2.30 -19.00
N ASN A 284 -0.38 -2.63 -18.31
CA ASN A 284 0.83 -1.82 -18.24
C ASN A 284 2.00 -2.65 -18.74
N HIS A 285 2.52 -2.31 -19.92
CA HIS A 285 3.65 -3.01 -20.50
C HIS A 285 4.67 -2.02 -21.08
N PRO A 286 5.93 -2.44 -21.32
CA PRO A 286 6.98 -1.52 -21.80
C PRO A 286 6.62 -0.75 -23.07
N GLY A 287 5.80 -1.34 -23.95
CA GLY A 287 5.33 -0.75 -25.19
C GLY A 287 4.10 0.15 -25.07
N ALA A 288 3.40 0.18 -23.93
CA ALA A 288 2.29 1.09 -23.69
C ALA A 288 2.16 1.34 -22.17
N ARG A 289 3.12 2.10 -21.62
CA ARG A 289 3.07 2.46 -20.20
C ARG A 289 1.86 3.35 -19.93
N VAL A 290 0.97 2.90 -19.07
CA VAL A 290 -0.24 3.64 -18.70
C VAL A 290 0.02 4.43 -17.41
N ALA A 291 -0.45 5.67 -17.37
CA ALA A 291 -0.54 6.46 -16.15
C ALA A 291 -1.91 7.15 -16.11
N VAL A 292 -2.48 7.29 -14.91
CA VAL A 292 -3.77 7.95 -14.73
C VAL A 292 -3.64 9.06 -13.70
N THR A 293 -4.08 10.27 -14.06
CA THR A 293 -4.14 11.42 -13.15
C THR A 293 -5.59 11.74 -12.86
N VAL A 294 -5.97 11.86 -11.59
CA VAL A 294 -7.37 12.12 -11.21
C VAL A 294 -7.51 13.56 -10.71
N ILE A 295 -8.54 14.26 -11.19
CA ILE A 295 -8.89 15.62 -10.77
C ILE A 295 -10.27 15.65 -10.14
N ASP A 296 -10.40 16.39 -9.05
CA ASP A 296 -11.66 16.72 -8.40
C ASP A 296 -12.36 17.86 -9.16
N THR A 297 -13.62 17.65 -9.56
CA THR A 297 -14.41 18.64 -10.32
C THR A 297 -15.34 19.48 -9.44
N ARG A 298 -15.28 19.33 -8.11
CA ARG A 298 -16.08 20.12 -7.18
C ARG A 298 -15.61 21.57 -7.12
N VAL A 299 -16.49 22.44 -6.64
CA VAL A 299 -16.15 23.82 -6.30
C VAL A 299 -15.14 23.83 -5.15
N GLN A 300 -14.02 24.49 -5.39
CA GLN A 300 -12.90 24.65 -4.47
C GLN A 300 -12.77 26.13 -4.09
N GLN A 301 -12.38 26.38 -2.84
CA GLN A 301 -12.11 27.73 -2.36
C GLN A 301 -10.62 28.05 -2.40
N LEU A 302 -10.28 29.12 -3.12
CA LEU A 302 -8.97 29.75 -3.13
C LEU A 302 -8.99 30.97 -2.20
N LYS A 303 -8.18 30.92 -1.14
CA LYS A 303 -7.98 32.06 -0.23
C LYS A 303 -6.68 32.76 -0.59
N ILE A 304 -6.73 34.06 -0.80
CA ILE A 304 -5.58 34.90 -1.10
C ILE A 304 -5.42 35.88 0.06
N GLU A 305 -4.51 35.55 0.96
CA GLU A 305 -4.37 36.25 2.22
C GLU A 305 -3.31 37.35 2.16
N GLY A 306 -3.61 38.47 2.81
CA GLY A 306 -2.60 39.45 3.21
C GLY A 306 -1.86 40.17 2.08
N GLN A 307 -2.58 40.60 1.05
CA GLN A 307 -1.99 41.41 -0.01
C GLN A 307 -1.76 42.85 0.47
N GLU A 308 -0.50 43.22 0.68
CA GLU A 308 -0.13 44.61 0.95
C GLU A 308 -0.10 45.41 -0.35
N LEU A 309 -0.98 46.41 -0.41
CA LEU A 309 -1.23 47.23 -1.59
C LEU A 309 -1.21 48.70 -1.19
N MET A 310 -0.98 49.57 -2.17
CA MET A 310 -1.00 51.02 -1.98
C MET A 310 -2.00 51.62 -2.97
N THR A 311 -2.89 52.47 -2.47
CA THR A 311 -3.89 53.19 -3.26
C THR A 311 -3.28 54.37 -4.01
N LYS A 312 -4.05 54.98 -4.92
CA LYS A 312 -3.64 56.16 -5.72
C LYS A 312 -3.22 57.36 -4.86
N ASP A 313 -3.85 57.53 -3.70
CA ASP A 313 -3.57 58.56 -2.69
C ASP A 313 -2.47 58.17 -1.70
N LYS A 314 -1.68 57.12 -2.02
CA LYS A 314 -0.51 56.64 -1.25
C LYS A 314 -0.85 56.08 0.13
N VAL A 315 -2.06 55.56 0.30
CA VAL A 315 -2.44 54.87 1.54
C VAL A 315 -2.12 53.39 1.40
N THR A 316 -1.35 52.86 2.34
CA THR A 316 -1.08 51.42 2.41
C THR A 316 -2.25 50.71 3.07
N LEU A 317 -2.64 49.56 2.53
CA LEU A 317 -3.69 48.70 3.08
C LEU A 317 -3.35 47.23 2.85
N ARG A 318 -3.95 46.36 3.64
CA ARG A 318 -3.82 44.91 3.51
C ARG A 318 -5.17 44.31 3.13
N LEU A 319 -5.21 43.62 2.00
CA LEU A 319 -6.43 43.11 1.40
C LEU A 319 -6.43 41.57 1.43
N THR A 320 -7.55 40.98 1.83
CA THR A 320 -7.77 39.54 1.78
C THR A 320 -8.87 39.25 0.77
N LEU A 321 -8.57 38.37 -0.20
CA LEU A 321 -9.46 38.02 -1.30
C LEU A 321 -9.84 36.54 -1.20
N THR A 322 -10.98 36.19 -1.81
CA THR A 322 -11.41 34.80 -1.97
C THR A 322 -11.89 34.60 -3.39
N ALA A 323 -11.63 33.42 -3.94
CA ALA A 323 -12.20 32.96 -5.19
C ALA A 323 -12.74 31.53 -5.02
N GLU A 324 -13.83 31.23 -5.71
CA GLU A 324 -14.42 29.90 -5.81
C GLU A 324 -14.31 29.46 -7.26
N TYR A 325 -13.69 28.31 -7.50
CA TYR A 325 -13.47 27.80 -8.85
C TYR A 325 -13.73 26.29 -8.91
N ALA A 326 -14.10 25.78 -10.08
CA ALA A 326 -14.28 24.36 -10.33
C ALA A 326 -13.67 23.99 -11.68
N PRO A 327 -12.89 22.90 -11.78
CA PRO A 327 -12.43 22.38 -13.06
C PRO A 327 -13.62 21.99 -13.96
N THR A 328 -13.66 22.55 -15.16
CA THR A 328 -14.70 22.26 -16.16
C THR A 328 -14.20 21.31 -17.25
N ASP A 329 -12.94 21.47 -17.65
CA ASP A 329 -12.25 20.55 -18.55
C ASP A 329 -10.98 20.06 -17.86
N ALA A 330 -11.01 18.82 -17.40
CA ALA A 330 -9.89 18.22 -16.69
C ALA A 330 -8.63 18.12 -17.57
N ALA A 331 -8.77 17.83 -18.86
CA ALA A 331 -7.63 17.70 -19.75
C ALA A 331 -6.90 19.04 -19.90
N THR A 332 -7.64 20.11 -20.17
CA THR A 332 -7.07 21.47 -20.23
C THR A 332 -6.50 21.90 -18.88
N THR A 333 -7.16 21.54 -17.76
CA THR A 333 -6.69 21.84 -16.39
C THR A 333 -5.28 21.30 -16.11
N VAL A 334 -4.96 20.08 -16.56
CA VAL A 334 -3.61 19.49 -16.37
C VAL A 334 -2.58 20.01 -17.37
N HIS A 335 -3.03 20.33 -18.59
CA HIS A 335 -2.11 20.63 -19.68
C HIS A 335 -1.79 22.11 -19.85
N ALA A 336 -2.69 23.01 -19.45
CA ALA A 336 -2.52 24.45 -19.65
C ALA A 336 -1.50 25.06 -18.68
N VAL A 337 -1.51 24.63 -17.41
CA VAL A 337 -0.66 25.18 -16.35
C VAL A 337 -0.20 24.09 -15.39
N ALA A 338 0.98 24.28 -14.78
CA ALA A 338 1.55 23.31 -13.84
C ALA A 338 0.73 23.17 -12.55
N ASP A 339 0.27 24.31 -12.01
CA ASP A 339 -0.67 24.36 -10.88
C ASP A 339 -1.71 25.46 -11.14
N VAL A 340 -2.96 25.05 -11.28
CA VAL A 340 -4.10 25.94 -11.54
C VAL A 340 -4.36 26.88 -10.37
N LYS A 341 -4.16 26.41 -9.13
CA LYS A 341 -4.40 27.19 -7.92
C LYS A 341 -3.42 28.37 -7.86
N ASP A 342 -2.15 28.11 -8.16
CA ASP A 342 -1.11 29.15 -8.17
C ASP A 342 -1.30 30.11 -9.34
N ALA A 343 -1.68 29.60 -10.53
CA ALA A 343 -1.99 30.44 -11.68
C ALA A 343 -3.18 31.37 -11.43
N LEU A 344 -4.27 30.86 -10.83
CA LEU A 344 -5.42 31.66 -10.40
C LEU A 344 -5.05 32.65 -9.30
N TYR A 345 -4.25 32.24 -8.31
CA TYR A 345 -3.79 33.11 -7.24
C TYR A 345 -3.06 34.32 -7.82
N LEU A 346 -2.11 34.08 -8.74
CA LEU A 346 -1.35 35.15 -9.39
C LEU A 346 -2.25 36.04 -10.24
N ALA A 347 -3.20 35.47 -10.99
CA ALA A 347 -4.13 36.25 -11.81
C ALA A 347 -4.99 37.20 -10.96
N VAL A 348 -5.55 36.71 -9.86
CA VAL A 348 -6.36 37.53 -8.93
C VAL A 348 -5.49 38.57 -8.23
N GLN A 349 -4.28 38.20 -7.80
CA GLN A 349 -3.34 39.10 -7.13
C GLN A 349 -2.95 40.29 -8.02
N LEU A 350 -2.61 40.04 -9.28
CA LEU A 350 -2.23 41.08 -10.22
C LEU A 350 -3.41 42.01 -10.54
N ALA A 351 -4.60 41.45 -10.79
CA ALA A 351 -5.81 42.23 -11.05
C ALA A 351 -6.20 43.13 -9.86
N ALA A 352 -6.12 42.60 -8.62
CA ALA A 352 -6.39 43.38 -7.43
C ALA A 352 -5.37 44.53 -7.25
N ARG A 353 -4.09 44.27 -7.51
CA ARG A 353 -3.02 45.28 -7.43
C ARG A 353 -3.24 46.40 -8.44
N GLU A 354 -3.58 46.06 -9.68
CA GLU A 354 -3.84 47.02 -10.74
C GLU A 354 -5.03 47.93 -10.39
N PHE A 355 -6.14 47.35 -9.94
CA PHE A 355 -7.32 48.12 -9.55
C PHE A 355 -7.02 49.07 -8.37
N VAL A 356 -6.44 48.55 -7.29
CA VAL A 356 -6.18 49.33 -6.07
C VAL A 356 -5.22 50.50 -6.34
N ALA A 357 -4.22 50.31 -7.22
CA ALA A 357 -3.31 51.39 -7.60
C ALA A 357 -4.00 52.54 -8.39
N GLY A 358 -5.15 52.26 -9.03
CA GLY A 358 -5.91 53.23 -9.83
C GLY A 358 -6.97 54.02 -9.08
N VAL A 359 -7.36 53.59 -7.88
CA VAL A 359 -8.46 54.18 -7.08
C VAL A 359 -7.94 54.80 -5.77
N THR A 360 -8.69 55.77 -5.23
CA THR A 360 -8.42 56.31 -3.89
C THR A 360 -8.95 55.38 -2.79
N LEU A 361 -8.53 55.59 -1.54
CA LEU A 361 -9.04 54.80 -0.42
C LEU A 361 -10.56 54.94 -0.25
N ASP A 362 -11.09 56.16 -0.34
CA ASP A 362 -12.52 56.41 -0.14
C ASP A 362 -13.36 55.73 -1.23
N GLU A 363 -12.93 55.83 -2.50
CA GLU A 363 -13.58 55.14 -3.62
C GLU A 363 -13.61 53.60 -3.41
N LEU A 364 -12.51 53.04 -2.92
CA LEU A 364 -12.38 51.61 -2.64
C LEU A 364 -13.31 51.17 -1.49
N LEU A 365 -13.46 52.00 -0.45
CA LEU A 365 -14.31 51.70 0.70
C LEU A 365 -15.80 51.86 0.38
N GLU A 366 -16.17 52.87 -0.40
CA GLU A 366 -17.55 53.12 -0.82
C GLU A 366 -18.03 52.12 -1.87
N GLN A 367 -17.18 51.74 -2.82
CA GLN A 367 -17.59 50.95 -4.00
C GLN A 367 -16.89 49.58 -4.10
N ARG A 368 -17.00 48.78 -3.04
CA ARG A 368 -16.42 47.41 -3.02
C ARG A 368 -16.93 46.49 -4.14
N ASP A 369 -18.16 46.71 -4.59
CA ASP A 369 -18.75 45.95 -5.70
C ASP A 369 -18.04 46.23 -7.03
N THR A 370 -17.49 47.44 -7.22
CA THR A 370 -16.76 47.83 -8.43
C THR A 370 -15.45 47.04 -8.54
N LEU A 371 -14.73 46.85 -7.44
CA LEU A 371 -13.54 45.98 -7.40
C LEU A 371 -13.92 44.54 -7.74
N THR A 372 -15.00 44.02 -7.16
CA THR A 372 -15.46 42.65 -7.43
C THR A 372 -15.74 42.42 -8.93
N ARG A 373 -16.49 43.34 -9.57
CA ARG A 373 -16.77 43.26 -11.02
C ARG A 373 -15.51 43.38 -11.87
N TYR A 374 -14.56 44.22 -11.47
CA TYR A 374 -13.28 44.34 -12.18
C TYR A 374 -12.47 43.05 -12.09
N LEU A 375 -12.38 42.45 -10.91
CA LEU A 375 -11.71 41.16 -10.71
C LEU A 375 -12.37 40.07 -11.57
N GLU A 376 -13.70 39.99 -11.59
CA GLU A 376 -14.42 39.05 -12.44
C GLU A 376 -14.05 39.24 -13.92
N ALA A 377 -14.11 40.47 -14.42
CA ALA A 377 -13.80 40.79 -15.82
C ALA A 377 -12.36 40.43 -16.23
N GLN A 378 -11.39 40.52 -15.32
CA GLN A 378 -9.99 40.19 -15.61
C GLN A 378 -9.66 38.71 -15.41
N VAL A 379 -10.27 38.07 -14.41
CA VAL A 379 -9.91 36.71 -13.99
C VAL A 379 -10.68 35.64 -14.75
N LEU A 380 -11.98 35.85 -15.06
CA LEU A 380 -12.79 34.85 -15.76
C LEU A 380 -12.19 34.43 -17.11
N PRO A 381 -11.81 35.35 -18.01
CA PRO A 381 -11.22 34.96 -19.30
C PRO A 381 -9.93 34.17 -19.16
N ARG A 382 -9.10 34.48 -18.15
CA ARG A 382 -7.87 33.73 -17.86
C ARG A 382 -8.15 32.36 -17.27
N ALA A 383 -9.13 32.25 -16.39
CA ALA A 383 -9.55 30.98 -15.81
C ALA A 383 -10.02 29.99 -16.89
N GLU A 384 -10.76 30.48 -17.89
CA GLU A 384 -11.19 29.65 -19.02
C GLU A 384 -10.02 29.06 -19.80
N THR A 385 -8.92 29.82 -19.99
CA THR A 385 -7.69 29.29 -20.63
C THR A 385 -7.00 28.22 -19.79
N PHE A 386 -7.26 28.18 -18.48
CA PHE A 386 -6.76 27.15 -17.58
C PHE A 386 -7.72 25.95 -17.47
N GLY A 387 -8.84 25.95 -18.20
CA GLY A 387 -9.82 24.87 -18.18
C GLY A 387 -10.74 24.87 -16.94
N VAL A 388 -10.75 25.97 -16.17
CA VAL A 388 -11.54 26.09 -14.94
C VAL A 388 -12.55 27.23 -15.00
N ARG A 389 -13.68 27.03 -14.35
CA ARG A 389 -14.71 28.06 -14.20
C ARG A 389 -14.60 28.70 -12.82
N VAL A 390 -14.45 30.02 -12.78
CA VAL A 390 -14.57 30.80 -11.54
C VAL A 390 -16.04 31.13 -11.31
N HIS A 391 -16.59 30.68 -10.19
CA HIS A 391 -17.97 30.94 -9.78
C HIS A 391 -18.11 32.29 -9.08
N ARG A 392 -17.11 32.66 -8.29
CA ARG A 392 -17.11 33.89 -7.50
C ARG A 392 -15.68 34.35 -7.26
N VAL A 393 -15.42 35.64 -7.35
CA VAL A 393 -14.18 36.25 -6.86
C VAL A 393 -14.55 37.53 -6.13
N GLY A 394 -13.88 37.84 -5.02
CA GLY A 394 -14.22 39.06 -4.29
C GLY A 394 -13.31 39.35 -3.11
N VAL A 395 -13.54 40.52 -2.51
CA VAL A 395 -12.85 40.97 -1.31
C VAL A 395 -13.53 40.39 -0.09
N LYS A 396 -12.76 39.72 0.75
CA LYS A 396 -13.19 39.26 2.06
C LYS A 396 -13.03 40.38 3.09
N ASP A 397 -11.81 40.90 3.23
CA ASP A 397 -11.47 41.88 4.26
C ASP A 397 -10.50 42.94 3.71
N VAL A 398 -10.67 44.19 4.18
CA VAL A 398 -9.75 45.31 3.95
C VAL A 398 -9.28 45.79 5.31
N ILE A 399 -7.97 45.73 5.53
CA ILE A 399 -7.32 46.09 6.80
C ILE A 399 -6.49 47.34 6.56
N LEU A 400 -6.80 48.40 7.30
CA LEU A 400 -6.05 49.66 7.27
C LEU A 400 -5.01 49.69 8.39
N PRO A 401 -3.87 50.39 8.19
CA PRO A 401 -2.93 50.70 9.25
C PRO A 401 -3.63 51.44 10.41
N GLY A 402 -3.18 51.18 11.65
CA GLY A 402 -3.83 51.72 12.86
C GLY A 402 -3.90 53.25 12.89
N GLU A 403 -2.85 53.92 12.41
CA GLU A 403 -2.81 55.39 12.34
C GLU A 403 -3.89 55.94 11.41
N MET A 404 -4.04 55.37 10.20
CA MET A 404 -5.03 55.82 9.22
C MET A 404 -6.46 55.57 9.70
N LYS A 405 -6.74 54.41 10.29
CA LYS A 405 -8.05 54.11 10.89
C LYS A 405 -8.43 55.16 11.95
N THR A 406 -7.45 55.59 12.74
CA THR A 406 -7.66 56.60 13.79
C THR A 406 -7.95 57.97 13.19
N LEU A 407 -7.24 58.36 12.13
CA LEU A 407 -7.47 59.63 11.43
C LEU A 407 -8.86 59.66 10.77
N LEU A 408 -9.25 58.59 10.06
CA LEU A 408 -10.54 58.51 9.39
C LEU A 408 -11.69 58.60 10.39
N ASN A 409 -11.59 57.91 11.53
CA ASN A 409 -12.59 58.01 12.60
C ASN A 409 -12.73 59.45 13.12
N LYS A 410 -11.62 60.18 13.29
CA LYS A 410 -11.66 61.60 13.71
C LYS A 410 -12.33 62.50 12.67
N VAL A 411 -12.07 62.27 11.38
CA VAL A 411 -12.71 63.03 10.29
C VAL A 411 -14.21 62.77 10.28
N ILE A 412 -14.63 61.51 10.36
CA ILE A 412 -16.05 61.13 10.40
C ILE A 412 -16.74 61.71 11.64
N GLU A 413 -16.10 61.68 12.81
CA GLU A 413 -16.62 62.30 14.03
C GLU A 413 -16.80 63.81 13.86
N ALA A 414 -15.81 64.50 13.27
CA ALA A 414 -15.88 65.93 13.02
C ALA A 414 -16.98 66.30 12.01
N GLU A 415 -17.14 65.54 10.92
CA GLU A 415 -18.21 65.74 9.93
C GLU A 415 -19.58 65.51 10.54
N LYS A 416 -19.76 64.44 11.31
CA LYS A 416 -21.02 64.18 12.02
C LYS A 416 -21.34 65.27 13.04
N ALA A 417 -20.34 65.75 13.79
CA ALA A 417 -20.51 66.85 14.74
C ALA A 417 -20.88 68.15 14.03
N ALA A 418 -20.26 68.45 12.88
CA ALA A 418 -20.59 69.61 12.06
C ALA A 418 -22.02 69.51 11.50
N ALA A 419 -22.40 68.36 10.95
CA ALA A 419 -23.74 68.11 10.44
C ALA A 419 -24.80 68.24 11.55
N ALA A 420 -24.56 67.66 12.72
CA ALA A 420 -25.43 67.79 13.88
C ALA A 420 -25.58 69.25 14.33
N ASN A 421 -24.49 70.02 14.34
CA ASN A 421 -24.53 71.44 14.70
C ASN A 421 -25.32 72.26 13.67
N VAL A 422 -25.20 71.98 12.37
CA VAL A 422 -26.01 72.65 11.33
C VAL A 422 -27.50 72.36 11.51
N ILE A 423 -27.85 71.10 11.82
CA ILE A 423 -29.24 70.71 12.10
C ILE A 423 -29.73 71.46 13.35
N LEU A 424 -28.98 71.43 14.45
CA LEU A 424 -29.34 72.11 15.69
C LEU A 424 -29.53 73.62 15.47
N ARG A 425 -28.62 74.28 14.76
CA ARG A 425 -28.74 75.73 14.46
C ARG A 425 -29.92 76.04 13.55
N ARG A 426 -30.23 75.15 12.61
CA ARG A 426 -31.40 75.28 11.74
C ARG A 426 -32.70 75.09 12.53
N GLU A 427 -32.73 74.13 13.46
CA GLU A 427 -33.84 73.88 14.37
C GLU A 427 -34.04 75.06 15.34
N ASP A 428 -32.98 75.56 15.97
CA ASP A 428 -33.01 76.75 16.84
C ASP A 428 -33.53 77.98 16.11
N ALA A 429 -33.09 78.22 14.89
CA ALA A 429 -33.56 79.34 14.07
C ALA A 429 -35.03 79.18 13.68
N ALA A 430 -35.47 77.97 13.34
CA ALA A 430 -36.87 77.67 13.05
C ALA A 430 -37.74 77.84 14.30
N ALA A 431 -37.31 77.32 15.45
CA ALA A 431 -37.98 77.48 16.74
C ALA A 431 -38.09 78.96 17.12
N THR A 432 -37.01 79.74 16.99
CA THR A 432 -36.99 81.18 17.28
C THR A 432 -37.95 81.96 16.38
N ARG A 433 -37.99 81.64 15.07
CA ARG A 433 -38.95 82.25 14.14
C ARG A 433 -40.40 81.92 14.51
N ASN A 434 -40.67 80.66 14.85
CA ASN A 434 -41.99 80.23 15.30
C ASN A 434 -42.40 80.92 16.61
N MET A 435 -41.49 81.05 17.58
CA MET A 435 -41.72 81.78 18.82
C MET A 435 -41.99 83.27 18.56
N ALA A 436 -41.21 83.92 17.70
CA ALA A 436 -41.41 85.33 17.35
C ALA A 436 -42.77 85.56 16.66
N ASN A 437 -43.18 84.67 15.74
CA ASN A 437 -44.50 84.72 15.13
C ASN A 437 -45.61 84.48 16.16
N THR A 438 -45.43 83.50 17.06
CA THR A 438 -46.38 83.23 18.15
C THR A 438 -46.52 84.46 19.06
N ALA A 439 -45.42 85.10 19.43
CA ALA A 439 -45.42 86.32 20.24
C ALA A 439 -46.17 87.48 19.57
N LYS A 440 -46.03 87.66 18.24
CA LYS A 440 -46.81 88.65 17.47
C LYS A 440 -48.31 88.35 17.54
N VAL A 441 -48.71 87.10 17.29
CA VAL A 441 -50.13 86.69 17.35
C VAL A 441 -50.71 86.88 18.75
N ILE A 442 -49.94 86.56 19.79
CA ILE A 442 -50.34 86.79 21.19
C ILE A 442 -50.50 88.29 21.49
N ALA A 443 -49.59 89.14 20.99
CA ALA A 443 -49.68 90.59 21.18
C ALA A 443 -50.88 91.21 20.46
N GLU A 444 -51.25 90.71 19.28
CA GLU A 444 -52.41 91.16 18.51
C GLU A 444 -53.75 90.72 19.13
N HIS A 445 -53.75 89.63 19.93
CA HIS A 445 -54.95 89.06 20.51
C HIS A 445 -54.81 88.82 22.03
N PRO A 446 -55.20 89.78 22.88
CA PRO A 446 -55.07 89.68 24.34
C PRO A 446 -55.76 88.46 24.97
N VAL A 447 -56.82 87.94 24.34
CA VAL A 447 -57.53 86.72 24.78
C VAL A 447 -56.64 85.48 24.65
N LEU A 448 -55.77 85.40 23.63
CA LEU A 448 -54.82 84.29 23.46
C LEU A 448 -53.73 84.29 24.53
N MET A 449 -53.27 85.46 24.98
CA MET A 449 -52.35 85.57 26.13
C MET A 449 -52.98 84.96 27.38
N ARG A 450 -54.23 85.31 27.67
CA ARG A 450 -54.94 84.80 28.84
C ARG A 450 -55.16 83.28 28.76
N LEU A 451 -55.49 82.76 27.59
CA LEU A 451 -55.59 81.32 27.37
C LEU A 451 -54.24 80.62 27.59
N LYS A 452 -53.13 81.21 27.11
CA LYS A 452 -51.79 80.66 27.29
C LYS A 452 -51.34 80.66 28.75
N GLU A 453 -51.67 81.71 29.51
CA GLU A 453 -51.46 81.75 30.97
C GLU A 453 -52.25 80.65 31.68
N LEU A 454 -53.50 80.42 31.30
CA LEU A 454 -54.31 79.35 31.88
C LEU A 454 -53.76 77.96 31.51
N GLU A 455 -53.25 77.78 30.30
CA GLU A 455 -52.59 76.55 29.85
C GLU A 455 -51.29 76.30 30.64
N THR A 456 -50.45 77.31 30.84
CA THR A 456 -49.24 77.16 31.67
C THR A 456 -49.57 76.93 33.14
N MET A 457 -50.61 77.58 33.68
CA MET A 457 -51.13 77.29 35.01
C MET A 457 -51.65 75.86 35.12
N LYS A 458 -52.31 75.33 34.07
CA LYS A 458 -52.74 73.94 34.01
C LYS A 458 -51.54 72.98 34.02
N ASP A 459 -50.52 73.23 33.20
CA ASP A 459 -49.30 72.40 33.14
C ASP A 459 -48.51 72.41 34.46
N ILE A 460 -48.49 73.57 35.15
CA ILE A 460 -47.89 73.70 36.48
C ILE A 460 -48.74 72.96 37.53
N ALA A 461 -50.06 73.08 37.48
CA ALA A 461 -50.97 72.37 38.37
C ALA A 461 -50.93 70.84 38.15
N GLU A 462 -50.72 70.36 36.92
CA GLU A 462 -50.51 68.94 36.63
C GLU A 462 -49.18 68.40 37.22
N LYS A 463 -48.20 69.26 37.51
CA LYS A 463 -46.90 68.88 38.09
C LYS A 463 -46.82 69.06 39.61
N ILE A 464 -47.86 69.59 40.25
CA ILE A 464 -47.88 69.89 41.70
C ILE A 464 -49.11 69.26 42.34
N ASP A 465 -48.92 68.25 43.20
CA ASP A 465 -50.00 67.51 43.89
C ASP A 465 -50.70 68.32 45.03
N GLU A 466 -50.11 69.41 45.53
CA GLU A 466 -50.73 70.21 46.61
C GLU A 466 -50.43 71.72 46.48
N ILE A 467 -51.48 72.53 46.30
CA ILE A 467 -51.39 74.00 46.26
C ILE A 467 -51.82 74.58 47.62
N LYS A 468 -50.87 75.05 48.42
CA LYS A 468 -51.16 75.83 49.64
C LYS A 468 -51.36 77.31 49.30
N LEU A 469 -52.62 77.72 49.21
CA LEU A 469 -52.99 79.13 49.03
C LEU A 469 -53.01 79.83 50.40
N VAL A 470 -52.07 80.74 50.67
CA VAL A 470 -52.12 81.61 51.86
C VAL A 470 -52.86 82.89 51.48
N VAL A 471 -54.14 82.97 51.85
CA VAL A 471 -54.96 84.17 51.61
C VAL A 471 -54.94 85.04 52.87
N GLY A 472 -54.38 86.25 52.77
CA GLY A 472 -54.53 87.28 53.80
C GLY A 472 -55.97 87.82 53.84
N ALA A 473 -56.42 88.28 55.00
CA ALA A 473 -57.83 88.64 55.30
C ALA A 473 -58.50 89.61 54.31
N ASP A 474 -57.74 90.36 53.51
CA ASP A 474 -58.29 91.25 52.46
C ASP A 474 -58.61 90.54 51.14
N GLY A 475 -58.01 89.38 50.86
CA GLY A 475 -58.21 88.63 49.61
C GLY A 475 -59.54 87.86 49.54
N LEU A 476 -60.14 87.52 50.68
CA LEU A 476 -61.41 86.77 50.72
C LEU A 476 -62.60 87.59 50.19
N LYS A 477 -62.54 88.92 50.25
CA LYS A 477 -63.63 89.82 49.84
C LYS A 477 -63.84 89.90 48.33
N HIS A 478 -62.86 89.51 47.52
CA HIS A 478 -62.97 89.49 46.06
C HIS A 478 -63.49 88.17 45.49
N LEU A 479 -63.61 87.12 46.33
CA LEU A 479 -64.04 85.78 45.92
C LEU A 479 -65.53 85.49 46.17
N LEU A 480 -66.27 86.39 46.85
CA LEU A 480 -67.70 86.24 47.09
C LEU A 480 -68.46 87.53 46.75
N PRO A 481 -69.39 87.54 45.77
CA PRO A 481 -70.17 88.71 45.43
C PRO A 481 -71.31 88.95 46.43
N HIS A 482 -71.68 90.23 46.57
CA HIS A 482 -72.72 90.73 47.46
C HIS A 482 -74.09 90.07 47.20
N ALA A 483 -74.68 89.45 48.23
CA ALA A 483 -76.11 89.23 48.33
C ALA A 483 -76.62 89.99 49.57
N GLY A 484 -77.09 91.21 49.36
CA GLY A 484 -77.94 91.91 50.32
C GLY A 484 -79.38 91.42 50.20
N GLY A 485 -80.09 91.30 51.32
CA GLY A 485 -81.54 91.09 51.31
C GLY A 485 -82.06 90.26 52.48
N GLU A 486 -82.41 90.96 53.54
CA GLU A 486 -83.14 90.61 54.76
C GLU A 486 -84.26 89.54 54.72
N ALA A 487 -84.34 88.82 55.84
CA ALA A 487 -85.53 88.44 56.65
C ALA A 487 -86.65 87.57 56.01
N LYS A 488 -87.14 86.48 56.63
CA LYS A 488 -87.64 86.33 58.02
C LYS A 488 -87.65 84.85 58.49
N PRO A 489 -87.88 84.58 59.80
CA PRO A 489 -87.34 83.43 60.53
C PRO A 489 -88.35 82.30 60.79
N SER A 490 -87.82 81.12 61.09
CA SER A 490 -88.15 80.29 62.26
C SER A 490 -86.95 79.40 62.57
#